data_AF-A0A935AWF0-F1
#
_entry.id   AF-A0A935AWF0-F1
#
_cell.length_a   1.000
_cell.length_b   1.000
_cell.length_c   1.000
_cell.angle_alpha   90.00
_cell.angle_beta   90.00
_cell.angle_gamma   90.00
#
_symmetry.space_group_name_H-M   'P 1'
#
loop_
_entity.id
_entity.type
_entity.pdbx_description
1 polymer ?
#
loop_
_entity_poly.entity_id
_entity_poly.type
_entity_poly.pdbx_seq_one_letter_code
_entity_poly.pdbx_strand_id
1 'polypeptide(L)'
;MATPPGMTVLRVIAGAAVCLVLATDPRWCVALVFAWLAARIVARRRRRRRLARLESEVDDLVVAIGLGLAAGLHIRQAVQVVAECASADSDDGEAACSLRSSLARLDRPESLAEVLHAWSRSIEGAADEVVAVIVESERRGTPLAVALRRLGDDRRRARHLEALEAARRAPVAMLLPLVACVLPAFVLLTVVPVVVSALGSVRTGP
;
A
#
# COMPACT_ATOMS: atom_id res chain seq x y z
N MET A 1 -17.25 -16.30 20.24
CA MET A 1 -18.06 -15.31 19.49
C MET A 1 -18.60 -15.99 18.24
N ALA A 2 -19.88 -16.39 18.31
CA ALA A 2 -20.56 -17.18 17.29
C ALA A 2 -20.95 -16.30 16.09
N THR A 3 -20.49 -16.66 14.89
CA THR A 3 -20.93 -16.03 13.65
C THR A 3 -22.35 -16.47 13.32
N PRO A 4 -23.30 -15.56 13.05
CA PRO A 4 -24.71 -15.90 12.86
C PRO A 4 -24.94 -16.77 11.62
N PRO A 5 -25.88 -17.75 11.67
CA PRO A 5 -26.10 -18.75 10.62
C PRO A 5 -26.60 -18.17 9.28
N GLY A 6 -26.97 -16.88 9.22
CA GLY A 6 -27.42 -16.23 7.98
C GLY A 6 -26.30 -15.92 6.97
N MET A 7 -25.06 -15.68 7.42
CA MET A 7 -23.95 -15.29 6.53
C MET A 7 -23.34 -16.46 5.75
N THR A 8 -23.42 -17.68 6.28
CA THR A 8 -22.98 -18.90 5.58
C THR A 8 -23.97 -19.28 4.48
N VAL A 9 -25.27 -19.18 4.75
CA VAL A 9 -26.33 -19.46 3.77
C VAL A 9 -26.28 -18.48 2.60
N LEU A 10 -26.04 -17.18 2.85
CA LEU A 10 -25.90 -16.17 1.80
C LEU A 10 -24.69 -16.43 0.88
N ARG A 11 -23.56 -16.93 1.44
CA ARG A 11 -22.36 -17.29 0.65
C ARG A 11 -22.58 -18.54 -0.19
N VAL A 12 -23.35 -19.50 0.30
CA VAL A 12 -23.68 -20.73 -0.43
C VAL A 12 -24.66 -20.45 -1.57
N ILE A 13 -25.67 -19.60 -1.35
CA ILE A 13 -26.62 -19.18 -2.39
C ILE A 13 -25.92 -18.33 -3.47
N ALA A 14 -25.02 -17.42 -3.07
CA ALA A 14 -24.21 -16.65 -4.02
C ALA A 14 -23.26 -17.56 -4.83
N GLY A 15 -22.69 -18.59 -4.20
CA GLY A 15 -21.86 -19.59 -4.88
C GLY A 15 -22.64 -20.44 -5.88
N ALA A 16 -23.85 -20.87 -5.52
CA ALA A 16 -24.72 -21.65 -6.40
C ALA A 16 -25.26 -20.85 -7.59
N ALA A 17 -25.61 -19.57 -7.38
CA ALA A 17 -26.03 -18.66 -8.44
C ALA A 17 -24.88 -18.37 -9.42
N VAL A 18 -23.66 -18.20 -8.90
CA VAL A 18 -22.45 -18.06 -9.73
C VAL A 18 -22.18 -19.33 -10.53
N CYS A 19 -22.34 -20.52 -9.94
CA CYS A 19 -22.16 -21.80 -10.62
C CYS A 19 -23.18 -22.04 -11.75
N LEU A 20 -24.45 -21.65 -11.52
CA LEU A 20 -25.53 -21.78 -12.51
C LEU A 20 -25.35 -20.83 -13.71
N VAL A 21 -24.78 -19.65 -13.46
CA VAL A 21 -24.50 -18.63 -14.47
C VAL A 21 -23.20 -18.90 -15.26
N LEU A 22 -22.23 -19.61 -14.65
CA LEU A 22 -21.03 -20.11 -15.34
C LEU A 22 -21.35 -21.25 -16.33
N ALA A 23 -22.46 -21.96 -16.15
CA ALA A 23 -22.85 -23.10 -16.99
C ALA A 23 -23.52 -22.70 -18.33
N THR A 24 -23.96 -21.45 -18.49
CA THR A 24 -24.79 -21.04 -19.64
C THR A 24 -24.03 -20.24 -20.70
N ASP A 25 -22.85 -19.66 -20.39
CA ASP A 25 -22.17 -18.77 -21.32
C ASP A 25 -20.68 -18.50 -20.96
N PRO A 26 -19.70 -18.79 -21.85
CA PRO A 26 -18.26 -18.64 -21.56
C PRO A 26 -17.83 -17.19 -21.23
N ARG A 27 -18.64 -16.21 -21.60
CA ARG A 27 -18.50 -14.78 -21.26
C ARG A 27 -18.60 -14.49 -19.76
N TRP A 28 -19.35 -15.27 -18.98
CA TRP A 28 -19.47 -15.10 -17.53
C TRP A 28 -18.24 -15.62 -16.77
N CYS A 29 -17.60 -16.69 -17.26
CA CYS A 29 -16.31 -17.15 -16.75
C CYS A 29 -15.24 -16.06 -16.89
N VAL A 30 -15.18 -15.42 -18.06
CA VAL A 30 -14.24 -14.31 -18.32
C VAL A 30 -14.57 -13.10 -17.45
N ALA A 31 -15.84 -12.74 -17.28
CA ALA A 31 -16.26 -11.64 -16.42
C ALA A 31 -15.91 -11.87 -14.94
N LEU A 32 -16.08 -13.08 -14.41
CA LEU A 32 -15.73 -13.43 -13.04
C LEU A 32 -14.23 -13.43 -12.78
N VAL A 33 -13.44 -13.98 -13.71
CA VAL A 33 -11.97 -13.94 -13.63
C VAL A 33 -11.48 -12.49 -13.69
N PHE A 34 -12.05 -11.66 -14.58
CA PHE A 34 -11.70 -10.25 -14.69
C PHE A 34 -12.10 -9.46 -13.45
N ALA A 35 -13.30 -9.70 -12.90
CA ALA A 35 -13.77 -9.09 -11.66
C ALA A 35 -12.89 -9.49 -10.45
N TRP A 36 -12.51 -10.77 -10.35
CA TRP A 36 -11.62 -11.27 -9.30
C TRP A 36 -10.21 -10.66 -9.42
N LEU A 37 -9.67 -10.58 -10.64
CA LEU A 37 -8.39 -9.96 -10.91
C LEU A 37 -8.43 -8.46 -10.61
N ALA A 38 -9.48 -7.76 -11.03
CA ALA A 38 -9.70 -6.34 -10.73
C ALA A 38 -9.81 -6.10 -9.22
N ALA A 39 -10.58 -6.92 -8.50
CA ALA A 39 -10.69 -6.84 -7.05
C ALA A 39 -9.33 -7.06 -6.37
N ARG A 40 -8.54 -8.05 -6.83
CA ARG A 40 -7.19 -8.31 -6.33
C ARG A 40 -6.23 -7.16 -6.61
N ILE A 41 -6.30 -6.54 -7.78
CA ILE A 41 -5.50 -5.37 -8.15
C ILE A 41 -5.89 -4.17 -7.28
N VAL A 42 -7.19 -3.90 -7.13
CA VAL A 42 -7.70 -2.80 -6.31
C VAL A 42 -7.32 -2.99 -4.84
N ALA A 43 -7.46 -4.20 -4.30
CA ALA A 43 -7.05 -4.51 -2.92
C ALA A 43 -5.54 -4.27 -2.72
N ARG A 44 -4.69 -4.72 -3.65
CA ARG A 44 -3.24 -4.47 -3.62
C ARG A 44 -2.92 -2.99 -3.72
N ARG A 45 -3.61 -2.24 -4.60
CA ARG A 45 -3.43 -0.79 -4.75
C ARG A 45 -3.85 -0.02 -3.50
N ARG A 46 -4.98 -0.39 -2.88
CA ARG A 46 -5.44 0.20 -1.62
C ARG A 46 -4.43 -0.01 -0.51
N ARG A 47 -3.91 -1.24 -0.33
CA ARG A 47 -2.89 -1.52 0.67
C ARG A 47 -1.61 -0.70 0.45
N ARG A 48 -1.12 -0.65 -0.79
CA ARG A 48 0.07 0.18 -1.13
C ARG A 48 -0.14 1.66 -0.85
N ARG A 49 -1.31 2.20 -1.21
CA ARG A 49 -1.65 3.61 -0.93
C ARG A 49 -1.72 3.89 0.56
N ARG A 50 -2.24 2.96 1.36
CA ARG A 50 -2.27 3.10 2.83
C ARG A 50 -0.85 3.08 3.41
N LEU A 51 0.00 2.13 2.99
CA LEU A 51 1.39 2.08 3.44
C LEU A 51 2.17 3.35 3.08
N ALA A 52 2.02 3.86 1.86
CA ALA A 52 2.66 5.10 1.44
C ALA A 52 2.17 6.33 2.25
N ARG A 53 0.89 6.35 2.68
CA ARG A 53 0.38 7.38 3.58
C ARG A 53 0.99 7.27 4.97
N LEU A 54 1.05 6.06 5.53
CA LEU A 54 1.68 5.81 6.83
C LEU A 54 3.16 6.23 6.82
N GLU A 55 3.92 5.85 5.80
CA GLU A 55 5.31 6.30 5.62
C GLU A 55 5.39 7.82 5.54
N SER A 56 4.45 8.45 4.82
CA SER A 56 4.45 9.92 4.72
C SER A 56 4.21 10.62 6.05
N GLU A 57 3.25 10.12 6.84
CA GLU A 57 2.91 10.62 8.17
C GLU A 57 4.06 10.39 9.15
N VAL A 58 4.73 9.24 9.10
CA VAL A 58 5.90 8.93 9.93
C VAL A 58 7.02 9.94 9.70
N ASP A 59 7.31 10.29 8.45
CA ASP A 59 8.35 11.28 8.15
C ASP A 59 8.01 12.67 8.69
N ASP A 60 6.74 13.06 8.64
CA ASP A 60 6.30 14.34 9.20
C ASP A 60 6.48 14.35 10.73
N LEU A 61 6.15 13.25 11.41
CA LEU A 61 6.44 13.05 12.85
C LEU A 61 7.94 13.10 13.14
N VAL A 62 8.78 12.49 12.30
CA VAL A 62 10.25 12.52 12.45
C VAL A 62 10.80 13.93 12.39
N VAL A 63 10.31 14.73 11.44
CA VAL A 63 10.70 16.14 11.30
C VAL A 63 10.28 16.93 12.53
N ALA A 64 9.06 16.71 13.05
CA ALA A 64 8.57 17.36 14.25
C ALA A 64 9.40 16.98 15.50
N ILE A 65 9.73 15.70 15.67
CA ILE A 65 10.59 15.21 16.76
C ILE A 65 12.00 15.82 16.63
N GLY A 66 12.55 15.86 15.41
CA GLY A 66 13.82 16.50 15.11
C GLY A 66 13.85 17.99 15.48
N LEU A 67 12.75 18.70 15.23
CA LEU A 67 12.59 20.11 15.62
C LEU A 67 12.56 20.27 17.16
N GLY A 68 11.83 19.40 17.86
CA GLY A 68 11.82 19.39 19.32
C GLY A 68 13.20 19.15 19.94
N LEU A 69 13.97 18.22 19.38
CA LEU A 69 15.36 17.97 19.79
C LEU A 69 16.27 19.17 19.50
N ALA A 70 16.09 19.83 18.33
CA ALA A 70 16.84 21.05 18.00
C ALA A 70 16.51 22.22 18.94
N ALA A 71 15.30 22.24 19.50
CA ALA A 71 14.87 23.18 20.53
C ALA A 71 15.38 22.83 21.94
N GLY A 72 16.16 21.75 22.09
CA GLY A 72 16.76 21.34 23.36
C GLY A 72 15.93 20.36 24.18
N LEU A 73 14.81 19.84 23.66
CA LEU A 73 14.04 18.80 24.33
C LEU A 73 14.81 17.47 24.36
N HIS A 74 14.64 16.69 25.42
CA HIS A 74 15.11 15.31 25.45
C HIS A 74 14.23 14.44 24.54
N ILE A 75 14.77 13.36 23.96
CA ILE A 75 14.05 12.51 22.99
C ILE A 75 12.68 12.05 23.49
N ARG A 76 12.59 11.64 24.76
CA ARG A 76 11.32 11.23 25.39
C ARG A 76 10.29 12.37 25.41
N GLN A 77 10.73 13.58 25.76
CA GLN A 77 9.87 14.77 25.79
C GLN A 77 9.46 15.19 24.38
N ALA A 78 10.39 15.17 23.42
CA ALA A 78 10.10 15.50 22.03
C ALA A 78 9.04 14.56 21.44
N VAL A 79 9.15 13.26 21.70
CA VAL A 79 8.16 12.25 21.25
C VAL A 79 6.79 12.47 21.92
N GLN A 80 6.76 12.78 23.21
CA GLN A 80 5.51 13.08 23.94
C GLN A 80 4.81 14.32 23.40
N VAL A 81 5.54 15.43 23.28
CA VAL A 81 5.01 16.71 22.77
C VAL A 81 4.47 16.53 21.35
N VAL A 82 5.20 15.84 20.47
CA VAL A 82 4.74 15.60 19.10
C VAL A 82 3.49 14.73 19.07
N ALA A 83 3.40 13.70 19.92
CA ALA A 83 2.20 12.86 19.99
C ALA A 83 0.98 13.59 20.56
N GLU A 84 1.18 14.57 21.45
CA GLU A 84 0.13 15.44 21.97
C GLU A 84 -0.29 16.50 20.93
N CYS A 85 0.65 17.16 20.27
CA CYS A 85 0.37 18.13 19.22
C CYS A 85 -0.35 17.48 18.03
N ALA A 86 0.09 16.29 17.61
CA ALA A 86 -0.53 15.51 16.54
C ALA A 86 -1.89 14.88 16.94
N SER A 87 -2.48 15.31 18.05
CA SER A 87 -3.82 14.92 18.49
C SER A 87 -4.79 16.09 18.57
N ALA A 88 -4.25 17.31 18.62
CA ALA A 88 -5.04 18.53 18.65
C ALA A 88 -5.62 18.86 17.27
N ASP A 89 -4.96 18.41 16.20
CA ASP A 89 -5.50 18.50 14.85
C ASP A 89 -6.37 17.27 14.55
N SER A 90 -7.65 17.50 14.28
CA SER A 90 -8.65 16.44 14.05
C SER A 90 -8.43 15.61 12.77
N ASP A 91 -7.43 15.97 11.97
CA ASP A 91 -7.10 15.35 10.68
C ASP A 91 -5.79 14.52 10.74
N ASP A 92 -5.18 14.39 11.91
CA ASP A 92 -3.89 13.72 12.04
C ASP A 92 -4.00 12.20 11.83
N GLY A 93 -3.13 11.72 10.95
CA GLY A 93 -3.22 10.39 10.34
C GLY A 93 -3.03 9.20 11.28
N GLU A 94 -3.21 8.01 10.69
CA GLU A 94 -3.24 6.73 11.40
C GLU A 94 -1.95 6.46 12.20
N ALA A 95 -0.80 6.95 11.73
CA ALA A 95 0.49 6.79 12.41
C ALA A 95 0.58 7.62 13.71
N ALA A 96 0.08 8.85 13.71
CA ALA A 96 0.10 9.75 14.87
C ALA A 96 -0.84 9.25 15.98
N CYS A 97 -2.06 8.86 15.60
CA CYS A 97 -3.02 8.26 16.53
C CYS A 97 -2.47 6.97 17.15
N SER A 98 -1.83 6.12 16.33
CA SER A 98 -1.17 4.91 16.81
C SER A 98 -0.03 5.23 17.79
N LEU A 99 0.81 6.24 17.51
CA LEU A 99 1.91 6.67 18.38
C LEU A 99 1.39 7.11 19.74
N ARG A 100 0.36 7.97 19.76
CA ARG A 100 -0.29 8.41 21.00
C ARG A 100 -0.85 7.25 21.80
N SER A 101 -1.53 6.30 21.15
CA SER A 101 -2.08 5.11 21.83
C SER A 101 -0.99 4.22 22.43
N SER A 102 0.19 4.19 21.81
CA SER A 102 1.35 3.44 22.31
C SER A 102 2.01 4.17 23.48
N LEU A 103 2.08 5.50 23.43
CA LEU A 103 2.61 6.33 24.52
C LEU A 103 1.65 6.43 25.72
N ALA A 104 0.34 6.45 25.50
CA ALA A 104 -0.66 6.45 26.57
C ALA A 104 -0.67 5.15 27.39
N ARG A 105 -0.07 4.07 26.85
CA ARG A 105 0.15 2.81 27.57
C ARG A 105 1.38 2.84 28.49
N LEU A 106 2.16 3.94 28.50
CA LEU A 106 3.28 4.15 29.41
C LEU A 106 2.79 4.52 30.82
N ASP A 107 2.23 3.56 31.54
CA ASP A 107 2.13 3.61 33.01
C ASP A 107 3.30 2.87 33.70
N ARG A 108 4.27 2.36 32.92
CA ARG A 108 5.40 1.56 33.40
C ARG A 108 6.75 2.13 32.99
N PRO A 109 7.84 1.78 33.72
CA PRO A 109 9.21 2.13 33.36
C PRO A 109 9.71 1.28 32.17
N GLU A 110 8.96 1.24 31.07
CA GLU A 110 9.41 0.61 29.83
C GLU A 110 10.37 1.55 29.09
N SER A 111 11.36 0.95 28.42
CA SER A 111 12.34 1.71 27.66
C SER A 111 11.65 2.38 26.46
N LEU A 112 12.07 3.61 26.11
CA LEU A 112 11.51 4.31 24.96
C LEU A 112 11.65 3.49 23.66
N ALA A 113 12.73 2.72 23.56
CA ALA A 113 13.01 1.78 22.49
C ALA A 113 11.90 0.74 22.31
N GLU A 114 11.43 0.11 23.38
CA GLU A 114 10.38 -0.92 23.32
C GLU A 114 9.06 -0.35 22.81
N VAL A 115 8.68 0.84 23.27
CA VAL A 115 7.45 1.52 22.84
C VAL A 115 7.52 1.91 21.37
N LEU A 116 8.65 2.46 20.94
CA LEU A 116 8.85 2.82 19.54
C LEU A 116 8.82 1.58 18.62
N HIS A 117 9.41 0.45 19.05
CA HIS A 117 9.32 -0.81 18.31
C HIS A 117 7.90 -1.39 18.29
N ALA A 118 7.13 -1.25 19.37
CA ALA A 118 5.73 -1.65 19.40
C ALA A 118 4.88 -0.78 18.46
N TRP A 119 5.13 0.53 18.45
CA TRP A 119 4.49 1.47 17.53
C TRP A 119 4.82 1.17 16.06
N SER A 120 6.10 0.92 15.73
CA SER A 120 6.46 0.58 14.35
C SER A 120 5.72 -0.67 13.85
N ARG A 121 5.59 -1.69 14.72
CA ARG A 121 4.83 -2.90 14.41
C ARG A 121 3.33 -2.64 14.20
N SER A 122 2.73 -1.69 14.92
CA SER A 122 1.31 -1.36 14.73
C SER A 122 1.03 -0.62 13.41
N ILE A 123 2.05 -0.02 12.80
CA ILE A 123 1.96 0.64 11.48
C ILE A 123 2.64 -0.17 10.36
N GLU A 124 2.63 -1.51 10.47
CA GLU A 124 3.19 -2.44 9.47
C GLU A 124 4.69 -2.22 9.14
N GLY A 125 5.47 -1.70 10.08
CA GLY A 125 6.92 -1.50 9.94
C GLY A 125 7.31 -0.19 9.25
N ALA A 126 6.36 0.70 8.96
CA ALA A 126 6.63 1.97 8.28
C ALA A 126 7.64 2.88 8.99
N ALA A 127 7.87 2.68 10.30
CA ALA A 127 8.84 3.45 11.08
C ALA A 127 10.08 2.65 11.51
N ASP A 128 10.30 1.41 11.04
CA ASP A 128 11.38 0.56 11.56
C ASP A 128 12.77 1.22 11.44
N GLU A 129 13.03 1.87 10.31
CA GLU A 129 14.29 2.58 10.06
C GLU A 129 14.45 3.79 10.99
N VAL A 130 13.37 4.54 11.23
CA VAL A 130 13.38 5.68 12.18
C VAL A 130 13.71 5.21 13.58
N VAL A 131 12.99 4.19 14.04
CA VAL A 131 13.13 3.65 15.38
C VAL A 131 14.54 3.12 15.59
N ALA A 132 15.09 2.42 14.61
CA ALA A 132 16.48 1.95 14.65
C ALA A 132 17.47 3.12 14.83
N VAL A 133 17.30 4.21 14.07
CA VAL A 133 18.17 5.40 14.18
C VAL A 133 18.03 6.08 15.54
N ILE A 134 16.80 6.24 16.06
CA ILE A 134 16.56 6.84 17.38
C ILE A 134 17.21 6.01 18.48
N VAL A 135 16.97 4.69 18.50
CA VAL A 135 17.52 3.78 19.52
C VAL A 135 19.05 3.74 19.45
N GLU A 136 19.63 3.70 18.25
CA GLU A 136 21.08 3.68 18.08
C GLU A 136 21.73 5.00 18.54
N SER A 137 21.06 6.12 18.31
CA SER A 137 21.55 7.43 18.74
C SER A 137 21.51 7.61 20.26
N GLU A 138 20.47 7.10 20.93
CA GLU A 138 20.33 7.12 22.38
C GLU A 138 21.47 6.32 23.02
N ARG A 139 21.81 5.17 22.43
CA ARG A 139 22.94 4.34 22.88
C ARG A 139 24.30 4.98 22.66
N ARG A 140 24.48 5.76 21.58
CA ARG A 140 25.79 6.35 21.21
C ARG A 140 26.02 7.77 21.73
N GLY A 141 25.01 8.45 22.27
CA GLY A 141 25.14 9.83 22.78
C GLY A 141 25.53 10.86 21.71
N THR A 142 25.32 10.55 20.43
CA THR A 142 25.63 11.44 19.30
C THR A 142 24.52 12.46 19.11
N PRO A 143 24.78 13.65 18.53
CA PRO A 143 23.75 14.67 18.34
C PRO A 143 22.67 14.18 17.36
N LEU A 144 21.59 13.61 17.91
CA LEU A 144 20.46 13.04 17.20
C LEU A 144 19.81 14.03 16.23
N ALA A 145 19.86 15.32 16.54
CA ALA A 145 19.38 16.38 15.65
C ALA A 145 20.06 16.38 14.28
N VAL A 146 21.37 16.10 14.21
CA VAL A 146 22.10 16.04 12.92
C VAL A 146 21.74 14.77 12.16
N ALA A 147 21.59 13.64 12.87
CA ALA A 147 21.22 12.37 12.26
C ALA A 147 19.79 12.39 11.69
N LEU A 148 18.80 12.88 12.45
CA LEU A 148 17.42 13.00 11.96
C LEU A 148 17.28 14.00 10.82
N ARG A 149 18.06 15.09 10.84
CA ARG A 149 18.04 16.06 9.74
C ARG A 149 18.60 15.48 8.44
N ARG A 150 19.69 14.71 8.52
CA ARG A 150 20.21 13.95 7.38
C ARG A 150 19.20 12.92 6.89
N LEU A 151 18.57 12.16 7.80
CA LEU A 151 17.54 11.19 7.47
C LEU A 151 16.34 11.84 6.76
N GLY A 152 15.90 13.01 7.24
CA GLY A 152 14.83 13.78 6.61
C GLY A 152 15.19 14.28 5.21
N ASP A 153 16.42 14.75 5.00
CA ASP A 153 16.91 15.15 3.68
C ASP A 153 16.97 13.96 2.72
N ASP A 154 17.45 12.81 3.18
CA ASP A 154 17.55 11.59 2.38
C ASP A 154 16.16 11.05 2.00
N ARG A 155 15.17 11.12 2.89
CA ARG A 155 13.79 10.74 2.55
C ARG A 155 13.11 11.71 1.60
N ARG A 156 13.33 13.02 1.75
CA ARG A 156 12.85 14.00 0.76
C ARG A 156 13.45 13.72 -0.63
N ARG A 157 14.74 13.40 -0.69
CA ARG A 157 15.41 13.00 -1.94
C ARG A 157 14.85 11.70 -2.50
N ALA A 158 14.66 10.68 -1.67
CA ALA A 158 14.08 9.40 -2.07
C ALA A 158 12.68 9.58 -2.68
N ARG A 159 11.79 10.33 -2.01
CA ARG A 159 10.46 10.67 -2.54
C ARG A 159 10.53 11.39 -3.89
N HIS A 160 11.50 12.29 -4.07
CA HIS A 160 11.70 12.98 -5.35
C HIS A 160 12.15 12.02 -6.45
N LEU A 161 13.09 11.12 -6.15
CA LEU A 161 13.55 10.10 -7.10
C LEU A 161 12.45 9.12 -7.46
N GLU A 162 11.64 8.66 -6.50
CA GLU A 162 10.49 7.80 -6.75
C GLU A 162 9.44 8.47 -7.66
N ALA A 163 9.19 9.78 -7.45
CA ALA A 163 8.32 10.54 -8.33
C ALA A 163 8.87 10.61 -9.76
N LEU A 164 10.19 10.81 -9.91
CA LEU A 164 10.86 10.80 -11.22
C LEU A 164 10.82 9.40 -11.87
N GLU A 165 11.00 8.33 -11.10
CA GLU A 165 10.90 6.95 -11.58
C GLU A 165 9.47 6.61 -12.03
N ALA A 166 8.46 7.06 -11.27
CA ALA A 166 7.06 6.89 -11.65
C ALA A 166 6.74 7.62 -12.96
N ALA A 167 7.26 8.84 -13.14
CA ALA A 167 7.14 9.59 -14.38
C ALA A 167 7.80 8.85 -15.56
N ARG A 168 8.98 8.25 -15.35
CA ARG A 168 9.70 7.46 -16.36
C ARG A 168 9.03 6.13 -16.71
N ARG A 169 8.26 5.54 -15.79
CA ARG A 169 7.52 4.28 -16.03
C ARG A 169 6.17 4.47 -16.71
N ALA A 170 5.64 5.70 -16.75
CA ALA A 170 4.35 5.99 -17.39
C ALA A 170 4.27 5.60 -18.89
N PRO A 171 5.29 5.86 -19.74
CA PRO A 171 5.24 5.49 -21.16
C PRO A 171 5.21 3.97 -21.36
N VAL A 172 6.00 3.22 -20.57
CA VAL A 172 6.08 1.76 -20.67
C VAL A 172 4.77 1.10 -20.22
N ALA A 173 4.11 1.66 -19.20
CA ALA A 173 2.80 1.18 -18.76
C ALA A 173 1.68 1.43 -19.79
N MET A 174 1.79 2.45 -20.65
CA MET A 174 0.85 2.68 -21.75
C MET A 174 1.06 1.75 -22.96
N LEU A 175 2.26 1.16 -23.13
CA LEU A 175 2.51 0.17 -24.19
C LEU A 175 1.80 -1.17 -23.95
N LEU A 176 1.69 -1.60 -22.69
CA LEU A 176 1.05 -2.87 -22.32
C LEU A 176 -0.43 -2.98 -22.81
N PRO A 177 -1.33 -2.01 -22.54
CA PRO A 177 -2.70 -2.06 -23.06
C PRO A 177 -2.76 -1.95 -24.59
N LEU A 178 -1.82 -1.22 -25.21
CA LEU A 178 -1.75 -1.10 -26.67
C LEU A 178 -1.39 -2.45 -27.31
N VAL A 179 -0.37 -3.15 -26.80
CA VAL A 179 0.01 -4.50 -27.29
C VAL A 179 -1.12 -5.50 -27.04
N ALA A 180 -1.78 -5.43 -25.88
CA ALA A 180 -2.92 -6.30 -25.56
C ALA A 180 -4.15 -6.08 -26.45
N CYS A 181 -4.26 -4.93 -27.12
CA CYS A 181 -5.35 -4.63 -28.06
C CYS A 181 -4.96 -4.91 -29.52
N VAL A 182 -3.70 -4.63 -29.88
CA VAL A 182 -3.17 -4.87 -31.23
C VAL A 182 -3.00 -6.35 -31.51
N LEU A 183 -2.50 -7.15 -30.56
CA LEU A 183 -2.31 -8.59 -30.74
C LEU A 183 -3.61 -9.34 -31.11
N PRO A 184 -4.74 -9.20 -30.37
CA PRO A 184 -5.98 -9.86 -30.75
C PRO A 184 -6.56 -9.32 -32.05
N ALA A 185 -6.43 -8.01 -32.33
CA ALA A 185 -6.85 -7.43 -33.60
C ALA A 185 -6.05 -8.00 -34.79
N PHE A 186 -4.74 -8.15 -34.63
CA PHE A 186 -3.84 -8.73 -35.62
C PHE A 186 -4.16 -10.22 -35.89
N VAL A 187 -4.39 -11.01 -34.82
CA VAL A 187 -4.82 -12.40 -34.95
C VAL A 187 -6.17 -12.49 -35.67
N LEU A 188 -7.14 -11.63 -35.34
CA LEU A 188 -8.42 -11.59 -36.05
C LEU A 188 -8.22 -11.27 -37.55
N LEU A 189 -7.47 -10.21 -37.86
CA LEU A 189 -7.21 -9.79 -39.24
C LEU A 189 -6.51 -10.86 -40.08
N THR A 190 -5.61 -11.65 -39.47
CA THR A 190 -4.81 -12.64 -40.20
C THR A 190 -5.50 -14.00 -40.28
N VAL A 191 -6.10 -14.47 -39.18
CA VAL A 191 -6.68 -15.83 -39.09
C VAL A 191 -8.07 -15.91 -39.73
N VAL A 192 -8.91 -14.88 -39.57
CA VAL A 192 -10.29 -14.87 -40.10
C VAL A 192 -10.33 -15.12 -41.61
N PRO A 193 -9.62 -14.36 -42.48
CA PRO A 193 -9.69 -14.59 -43.93
C PRO A 193 -9.14 -15.94 -44.36
N VAL A 194 -8.12 -16.48 -43.66
CA VAL A 194 -7.56 -17.81 -43.95
C VAL A 194 -8.59 -18.90 -43.65
N VAL A 195 -9.26 -18.83 -42.51
CA VAL A 195 -10.31 -19.78 -42.13
C VAL A 195 -11.52 -19.67 -43.07
N VAL A 196 -11.94 -18.45 -43.41
CA VAL A 196 -13.05 -18.21 -44.36
C VAL A 196 -12.73 -18.76 -45.75
N SER A 197 -11.51 -18.55 -46.25
CA SER A 197 -11.08 -19.05 -47.57
C SER A 197 -10.98 -20.58 -47.59
N ALA A 198 -10.44 -21.19 -46.53
CA ALA A 198 -10.34 -22.63 -46.40
C ALA A 198 -11.73 -23.30 -46.35
N LEU A 199 -12.65 -22.77 -45.54
CA LEU A 199 -14.02 -23.28 -45.44
C LEU A 199 -14.82 -23.03 -46.73
N GLY A 200 -14.58 -21.91 -47.41
CA GLY A 200 -15.18 -21.60 -48.72
C GLY A 200 -14.75 -22.62 -49.78
N SER A 201 -13.45 -22.95 -49.85
CA SER A 201 -12.92 -23.93 -50.81
C SER A 201 -13.43 -25.35 -50.58
N VAL A 202 -13.72 -25.72 -49.33
CA VAL A 202 -14.24 -27.06 -48.99
C VAL A 202 -15.71 -27.22 -49.38
N ARG A 203 -16.46 -26.12 -49.50
CA ARG A 203 -17.90 -26.13 -49.82
C ARG A 203 -18.21 -26.03 -51.31
N THR A 204 -17.18 -25.78 -52.14
CA THR A 204 -17.27 -25.71 -53.61
C THR A 204 -16.54 -26.85 -54.33
N GLY A 205 -16.12 -27.90 -53.62
CA GLY A 205 -15.69 -29.15 -54.24
C GLY A 205 -16.91 -29.92 -54.77
N PRO A 206 -16.88 -30.43 -56.03
CA PRO A 206 -17.98 -31.16 -56.67
C PRO A 206 -18.39 -32.45 -55.94
#